data_AF-A0A2J8SD52-F1
#
_entry.id   AF-A0A2J8SD52-F1
#
_cell.length_a   1.000
_cell.length_b   1.000
_cell.length_c   1.000
_cell.angle_alpha   90.00
_cell.angle_beta   90.00
_cell.angle_gamma   90.00
#
_symmetry.space_group_name_H-M   'P 1'
#
loop_
_entity.id
_entity.type
_entity.pdbx_description
1 polymer ?
#
loop_
_entity_poly.entity_id
_entity_poly.type
_entity_poly.pdbx_seq_one_letter_code
_entity_poly.pdbx_strand_id
1 'polypeptide(L)'
;MTKIKADPDGPEAQAEACSGERTYQELLVNQNPIAQPLASRRLTRKLYKCIKKAVKQKQIRRGVKEVQKFVNKGEKGIMVLAGDTLPIEVYCHLPVMCEDRNLPYVYIPSKTDLGAAAGSKRPTCVIMVKPHDEYQEAYDECLEEVQSLPLPL
;
A
#
# COMPACT_ATOMS: atom_id res chain seq x y z
N MET A 1 -3.16 -1.77 36.07
CA MET A 1 -1.82 -1.71 35.44
C MET A 1 -1.80 -2.71 34.31
N THR A 2 -1.87 -2.19 33.08
CA THR A 2 -2.25 -2.89 31.86
C THR A 2 -1.12 -3.81 31.40
N LYS A 3 -1.42 -5.11 31.27
CA LYS A 3 -0.49 -6.12 30.76
C LYS A 3 -0.35 -5.94 29.24
N ILE A 4 0.83 -5.52 28.82
CA ILE A 4 1.26 -5.52 27.41
C ILE A 4 1.40 -6.98 26.99
N LYS A 5 0.48 -7.46 26.14
CA LYS A 5 0.63 -8.73 25.44
C LYS A 5 1.60 -8.51 24.29
N ALA A 6 2.75 -9.16 24.41
CA ALA A 6 3.66 -9.40 23.30
C ALA A 6 2.98 -10.38 22.34
N ASP A 7 2.80 -9.97 21.08
CA ASP A 7 2.41 -10.88 20.01
C ASP A 7 3.65 -11.66 19.54
N PRO A 8 3.60 -13.01 19.57
CA PRO A 8 4.69 -13.87 19.14
C PRO A 8 4.51 -14.21 17.66
N ASP A 9 5.48 -13.90 16.80
CA ASP A 9 5.59 -14.57 15.51
C ASP A 9 7.07 -14.74 15.17
N GLY A 10 7.63 -15.82 15.70
CA GLY A 10 8.91 -16.41 15.32
C GLY A 10 8.79 -17.29 14.07
N PRO A 11 9.90 -17.84 13.57
CA PRO A 11 10.30 -17.71 12.16
C PRO A 11 10.15 -19.00 11.33
N GLU A 12 10.01 -18.88 10.00
CA GLU A 12 10.53 -19.80 8.95
C GLU A 12 10.20 -19.26 7.53
N ALA A 13 11.24 -18.85 6.79
CA ALA A 13 11.79 -19.47 5.57
C ALA A 13 10.96 -19.33 4.28
N GLN A 14 11.48 -19.08 3.06
CA GLN A 14 12.66 -18.44 2.45
C GLN A 14 12.34 -18.34 0.93
N ALA A 15 13.20 -17.69 0.13
CA ALA A 15 13.18 -17.55 -1.35
C ALA A 15 12.26 -16.44 -1.94
N GLU A 16 12.69 -15.44 -2.73
CA GLU A 16 13.93 -15.22 -3.50
C GLU A 16 14.14 -13.72 -3.80
N ALA A 17 15.40 -13.39 -4.10
CA ALA A 17 16.08 -12.10 -3.94
C ALA A 17 15.91 -11.05 -5.06
N CYS A 18 15.92 -9.75 -4.68
CA CYS A 18 16.83 -8.75 -5.26
C CYS A 18 16.84 -7.44 -4.43
N SER A 19 18.04 -6.99 -4.04
CA SER A 19 18.42 -5.72 -3.38
C SER A 19 18.21 -5.58 -1.85
N GLY A 20 19.29 -5.86 -1.09
CA GLY A 20 19.61 -5.31 0.24
C GLY A 20 18.55 -5.49 1.33
N GLU A 21 18.72 -6.51 2.16
CA GLU A 21 17.90 -6.69 3.38
C GLU A 21 18.11 -5.50 4.33
N ARG A 22 17.30 -4.44 4.17
CA ARG A 22 17.04 -3.51 5.27
C ARG A 22 16.18 -4.26 6.27
N THR A 23 16.64 -4.30 7.52
CA THR A 23 15.91 -4.98 8.59
C THR A 23 14.50 -4.40 8.65
N TYR A 24 13.45 -5.23 8.81
CA TYR A 24 12.06 -4.75 8.83
C TYR A 24 11.86 -3.60 9.83
N GLN A 25 12.65 -3.60 10.91
CA GLN A 25 12.75 -2.55 11.91
C GLN A 25 13.27 -1.21 11.35
N GLU A 26 14.25 -1.19 10.45
CA GLU A 26 14.75 0.05 9.82
C GLU A 26 13.73 0.67 8.85
N LEU A 27 12.90 -0.17 8.22
CA LEU A 27 11.80 0.31 7.38
C LEU A 27 10.67 0.92 8.23
N LEU A 28 10.51 0.48 9.48
CA LEU A 28 9.59 1.08 10.44
C LEU A 28 10.13 2.40 11.02
N VAL A 29 11.45 2.52 11.21
CA VAL A 29 12.08 3.75 11.76
C VAL A 29 11.89 4.97 10.85
N ASN A 30 11.80 4.77 9.53
CA ASN A 30 11.61 5.85 8.56
C ASN A 30 10.15 6.06 8.15
N GLN A 31 9.19 5.43 8.85
CA GLN A 31 7.78 5.67 8.55
C GLN A 31 7.30 7.00 9.11
N ASN A 32 6.52 7.69 8.28
CA ASN A 32 5.83 8.90 8.69
C ASN A 32 4.70 8.58 9.69
N PRO A 33 4.41 9.49 10.63
CA PRO A 33 3.36 9.31 11.62
C PRO A 33 1.95 9.17 11.02
N ILE A 34 1.76 9.61 9.76
CA ILE A 34 0.49 9.46 9.02
C ILE A 34 0.30 8.08 8.39
N ALA A 35 1.27 7.16 8.51
CA ALA A 35 1.22 5.84 7.90
C ALA A 35 0.28 4.88 8.68
N GLN A 36 -0.96 5.29 8.89
CA GLN A 36 -2.02 4.50 9.50
C GLN A 36 -3.20 4.45 8.53
N PRO A 37 -3.76 3.27 8.21
CA PRO A 37 -3.41 1.93 8.68
C PRO A 37 -2.25 1.30 7.91
N LEU A 38 -1.32 0.67 8.63
CA LEU A 38 -0.17 -0.03 8.05
C LEU A 38 -0.54 -1.48 7.68
N ALA A 39 -0.23 -1.89 6.45
CA ALA A 39 -0.39 -3.27 6.01
C ALA A 39 0.53 -4.22 6.79
N SER A 40 -0.03 -5.35 7.23
CA SER A 40 0.78 -6.47 7.72
C SER A 40 1.67 -7.04 6.61
N ARG A 41 2.76 -7.72 6.96
CA ARG A 41 3.67 -8.35 5.97
C ARG A 41 2.95 -9.29 5.01
N ARG A 42 1.89 -9.96 5.47
CA ARG A 42 1.08 -10.87 4.64
C ARG A 42 0.29 -10.08 3.59
N LEU A 43 -0.37 -9.00 4.01
CA LEU A 43 -1.09 -8.07 3.14
C LEU A 43 -0.20 -7.44 2.10
N THR A 44 0.95 -6.91 2.51
CA THR A 44 1.90 -6.26 1.61
C THR A 44 2.32 -7.18 0.46
N ARG A 45 2.57 -8.48 0.74
CA ARG A 45 2.90 -9.46 -0.31
C ARG A 45 1.74 -9.72 -1.27
N LYS A 46 0.51 -9.84 -0.75
CA LYS A 46 -0.69 -10.00 -1.59
C LYS A 46 -0.90 -8.78 -2.48
N LEU A 47 -0.83 -7.58 -1.91
CA LEU A 47 -0.92 -6.31 -2.63
C LEU A 47 0.12 -6.21 -3.74
N TYR A 48 1.39 -6.57 -3.50
CA TYR A 48 2.39 -6.56 -4.55
C TYR A 48 2.10 -7.55 -5.68
N LYS A 49 1.53 -8.73 -5.39
CA LYS A 49 1.10 -9.68 -6.43
C LYS A 49 -0.06 -9.09 -7.24
N CYS A 50 -1.05 -8.47 -6.58
CA CYS A 50 -2.18 -7.82 -7.24
C CYS A 50 -1.71 -6.65 -8.12
N ILE A 51 -0.83 -5.79 -7.62
CA ILE A 51 -0.23 -4.69 -8.39
C ILE A 51 0.50 -5.23 -9.61
N LYS A 52 1.33 -6.27 -9.47
CA LYS A 52 2.04 -6.88 -10.60
C LYS A 52 1.09 -7.42 -11.68
N LYS A 53 -0.06 -8.00 -11.31
CA LYS A 53 -1.09 -8.43 -12.26
C LYS A 53 -1.77 -7.21 -12.93
N ALA A 54 -2.14 -6.20 -12.14
CA ALA A 54 -2.78 -4.99 -12.64
C ALA A 54 -1.87 -4.17 -13.57
N VAL A 55 -0.54 -4.22 -13.38
CA VAL A 55 0.46 -3.61 -14.27
C VAL A 55 0.38 -4.23 -15.67
N LYS A 56 0.27 -5.56 -15.77
CA LYS A 56 0.16 -6.27 -17.06
C LYS A 56 -1.07 -5.81 -17.84
N GLN A 57 -2.19 -5.62 -17.13
CA GLN A 57 -3.45 -5.13 -17.69
C GLN A 57 -3.52 -3.60 -17.85
N LYS A 58 -2.45 -2.87 -17.50
CA LYS A 58 -2.37 -1.38 -17.55
C LYS A 58 -3.48 -0.67 -16.77
N GLN A 59 -4.06 -1.34 -15.76
CA GLN A 59 -5.13 -0.82 -14.90
C GLN A 59 -4.60 -0.22 -13.59
N ILE A 60 -3.36 0.29 -13.60
CA ILE A 60 -2.76 0.97 -12.45
C ILE A 60 -2.53 2.44 -12.75
N ARG A 61 -2.78 3.30 -11.76
CA ARG A 61 -2.48 4.73 -11.80
C ARG A 61 -1.36 5.03 -10.82
N ARG A 62 -0.39 5.82 -11.25
CA ARG A 62 0.87 6.00 -10.50
C ARG A 62 1.08 7.47 -10.24
N GLY A 63 1.39 7.79 -8.99
CA GLY A 63 1.74 9.14 -8.58
C GLY A 63 0.54 10.03 -8.27
N VAL A 64 0.83 11.08 -7.50
CA VAL A 64 -0.17 11.93 -6.84
C VAL A 64 -1.09 12.62 -7.85
N LYS A 65 -0.53 13.21 -8.91
CA LYS A 65 -1.29 13.96 -9.93
C LYS A 65 -2.27 13.07 -10.70
N GLU A 66 -1.87 11.84 -11.00
CA GLU A 66 -2.76 10.91 -11.68
C GLU A 66 -3.88 10.46 -10.75
N VAL A 67 -3.53 10.01 -9.55
CA VAL A 67 -4.51 9.55 -8.54
C VAL A 67 -5.54 10.63 -8.26
N GLN A 68 -5.13 11.87 -8.00
CA GLN A 68 -6.06 13.00 -7.82
C GLN A 68 -7.05 13.17 -8.99
N LYS A 69 -6.57 13.07 -10.24
CA LYS A 69 -7.41 13.20 -11.43
C LYS A 69 -8.47 12.10 -11.50
N PHE A 70 -8.14 10.88 -11.10
CA PHE A 70 -9.07 9.74 -11.14
C PHE A 70 -10.03 9.74 -9.95
N VAL A 71 -9.57 10.14 -8.76
CA VAL A 71 -10.42 10.38 -7.60
C VAL A 71 -11.44 11.48 -7.89
N ASN A 72 -11.04 12.56 -8.57
CA ASN A 72 -11.96 13.62 -9.00
C ASN A 72 -12.96 13.18 -10.08
N LYS A 73 -12.61 12.18 -10.89
CA LYS A 73 -13.53 11.55 -11.85
C LYS A 73 -14.51 10.57 -11.21
N GLY A 74 -14.36 10.28 -9.91
CA GLY A 74 -15.20 9.32 -9.21
C GLY A 74 -14.88 7.87 -9.54
N GLU A 75 -13.67 7.58 -10.04
CA GLU A 75 -13.25 6.20 -10.23
C GLU A 75 -12.98 5.53 -8.88
N LYS A 76 -13.46 4.30 -8.73
CA LYS A 76 -13.23 3.48 -7.54
C LYS A 76 -11.99 2.62 -7.71
N GLY A 77 -11.28 2.40 -6.61
CA GLY A 77 -10.05 1.62 -6.59
C GLY A 77 -9.51 1.50 -5.17
N ILE A 78 -8.53 0.61 -4.99
CA ILE A 78 -7.74 0.51 -3.76
C ILE A 78 -6.55 1.46 -3.89
N MET A 79 -6.36 2.31 -2.89
CA MET A 79 -5.19 3.18 -2.79
C MET A 79 -4.10 2.57 -1.93
N VAL A 80 -2.90 2.53 -2.48
CA VAL A 80 -1.71 2.00 -1.83
C VAL A 80 -0.70 3.14 -1.70
N LEU A 81 -0.37 3.47 -0.46
CA LEU A 81 0.49 4.59 -0.08
C LEU A 81 1.79 4.06 0.53
N ALA A 82 2.90 4.73 0.29
CA ALA A 82 4.18 4.39 0.90
C ALA A 82 4.48 5.28 2.11
N GLY A 83 4.73 4.67 3.27
CA GLY A 83 4.97 5.34 4.54
C GLY A 83 6.35 5.98 4.68
N ASP A 84 7.33 5.61 3.86
CA ASP A 84 8.71 6.14 3.86
C ASP A 84 8.91 7.32 2.87
N THR A 85 7.80 7.95 2.47
CA THR A 85 7.82 9.06 1.52
C THR A 85 8.14 10.37 2.24
N LEU A 86 9.27 10.97 1.88
CA LEU A 86 9.66 12.31 2.30
C LEU A 86 9.67 13.20 1.06
N PRO A 87 9.05 14.40 1.09
CA PRO A 87 8.33 15.04 2.21
C PRO A 87 6.86 14.58 2.35
N ILE A 88 6.32 14.70 3.57
CA ILE A 88 4.95 14.31 3.93
C ILE A 88 3.87 15.12 3.19
N GLU A 89 4.18 16.37 2.85
CA GLU A 89 3.27 17.31 2.16
C GLU A 89 2.83 16.83 0.77
N VAL A 90 3.56 15.89 0.17
CA VAL A 90 3.27 15.40 -1.19
C VAL A 90 2.00 14.56 -1.25
N TYR A 91 1.62 13.89 -0.17
CA TYR A 91 0.49 12.95 -0.18
C TYR A 91 -0.42 13.07 1.05
N CYS A 92 -0.20 14.02 1.94
CA CYS A 92 -1.03 14.24 3.14
C CYS A 92 -2.50 14.54 2.83
N HIS A 93 -2.81 15.17 1.69
CA HIS A 93 -4.18 15.42 1.26
C HIS A 93 -4.88 14.18 0.67
N LEU A 94 -4.13 13.13 0.29
CA LEU A 94 -4.70 11.98 -0.38
C LEU A 94 -5.60 11.13 0.52
N PRO A 95 -5.20 10.76 1.76
CA PRO A 95 -6.08 10.03 2.68
C PRO A 95 -7.41 10.77 2.93
N VAL A 96 -7.35 12.09 3.13
CA VAL A 96 -8.54 12.94 3.31
C VAL A 96 -9.46 12.84 2.09
N MET A 97 -8.91 12.93 0.87
CA MET A 97 -9.68 12.74 -0.36
C MET A 97 -10.26 11.32 -0.51
N CYS A 98 -9.60 10.31 0.07
CA CYS A 98 -10.09 8.94 0.07
C CYS A 98 -11.29 8.81 1.00
N GLU A 99 -11.23 9.43 2.18
CA GLU A 99 -12.31 9.42 3.17
C GLU A 99 -13.56 10.11 2.65
N ASP A 100 -13.42 11.28 2.02
CA ASP A 100 -14.53 12.02 1.38
C ASP A 100 -15.26 11.21 0.29
N ARG A 101 -14.56 10.24 -0.31
CA ARG A 101 -15.05 9.40 -1.42
C ARG A 101 -15.31 7.95 -1.02
N ASN A 102 -15.11 7.61 0.27
CA ASN A 102 -15.14 6.25 0.80
C ASN A 102 -14.25 5.26 0.00
N LEU A 103 -13.05 5.70 -0.39
CA LEU A 103 -12.07 4.85 -1.06
C LEU A 103 -11.18 4.13 -0.02
N PRO A 104 -11.03 2.81 -0.14
CA PRO A 104 -10.16 2.04 0.75
C PRO A 104 -8.69 2.38 0.46
N TYR A 105 -7.93 2.69 1.50
CA TYR A 105 -6.50 2.99 1.41
C TYR A 105 -5.68 2.18 2.42
N VAL A 106 -4.42 1.93 2.08
CA VAL A 106 -3.48 1.18 2.92
C VAL A 106 -2.06 1.70 2.78
N TYR A 107 -1.32 1.70 3.89
CA TYR A 107 0.09 2.06 3.91
C TYR A 107 1.00 0.84 3.81
N ILE A 108 2.09 1.02 3.07
CA ILE A 108 3.17 0.05 2.91
C ILE A 108 4.48 0.70 3.38
N PRO A 109 5.39 -0.03 4.03
CA PRO A 109 6.59 0.55 4.61
C PRO A 109 7.65 1.03 3.60
N SER A 110 7.58 0.62 2.32
CA SER A 110 8.64 0.85 1.32
C SER A 110 8.09 1.32 -0.03
N LYS A 111 8.49 2.53 -0.45
CA LYS A 111 8.21 3.10 -1.78
C LYS A 111 9.05 2.48 -2.90
N THR A 112 10.21 1.91 -2.56
CA THR A 112 11.10 1.27 -3.53
C THR A 112 10.48 -0.02 -4.02
N ASP A 113 9.99 -0.84 -3.09
CA ASP A 113 9.33 -2.11 -3.39
C ASP A 113 7.99 -1.89 -4.10
N LEU A 114 7.27 -0.83 -3.72
CA LEU A 114 6.05 -0.42 -4.39
C LEU A 114 6.32 0.00 -5.85
N GLY A 115 7.38 0.78 -6.09
CA GLY A 115 7.81 1.16 -7.44
C GLY A 115 8.23 -0.05 -8.28
N ALA A 116 8.97 -1.00 -7.67
CA ALA A 116 9.36 -2.24 -8.33
C ALA A 116 8.16 -3.12 -8.68
N ALA A 117 7.16 -3.25 -7.79
CA ALA A 117 5.92 -3.96 -8.06
C ALA A 117 5.12 -3.31 -9.20
N ALA A 118 5.18 -1.99 -9.33
CA ALA A 118 4.56 -1.24 -10.43
C ALA A 118 5.30 -1.33 -11.77
N GLY A 119 6.45 -2.01 -11.83
CA GLY A 119 7.31 -2.08 -13.01
C GLY A 119 8.01 -0.76 -13.33
N SER A 120 8.25 0.09 -12.32
CA SER A 120 9.00 1.34 -12.44
C SER A 120 10.38 1.21 -11.78
N LYS A 121 11.42 1.75 -12.42
CA LYS A 121 12.75 1.87 -11.82
C LYS A 121 12.83 3.03 -10.82
N ARG A 122 11.85 3.95 -10.83
CA ARG A 122 11.76 5.05 -9.87
C ARG A 122 10.82 4.69 -8.72
N PRO A 123 11.19 5.03 -7.46
CA PRO A 123 10.32 4.83 -6.31
C PRO A 123 9.00 5.57 -6.52
N THR A 124 7.90 4.92 -6.17
CA THR A 124 6.56 5.48 -6.32
C THR A 124 5.91 5.53 -4.95
N CYS A 125 5.41 6.70 -4.58
CA CYS A 125 4.81 6.93 -3.27
C CYS A 125 3.32 6.57 -3.22
N VAL A 126 2.62 6.64 -4.35
CA VAL A 126 1.16 6.45 -4.41
C VAL A 126 0.82 5.64 -5.65
N ILE A 127 0.03 4.58 -5.45
CA ILE A 127 -0.54 3.78 -6.52
C ILE A 127 -2.02 3.59 -6.25
N MET A 128 -2.84 3.75 -7.30
CA MET A 128 -4.23 3.35 -7.28
C MET A 128 -4.41 2.15 -8.20
N VAL A 129 -4.95 1.08 -7.65
CA VAL A 129 -5.29 -0.15 -8.38
C VAL A 129 -6.78 -0.13 -8.67
N LYS A 130 -7.15 -0.29 -9.94
CA LYS A 130 -8.56 -0.39 -10.34
C LYS A 130 -9.03 -1.84 -10.27
N PRO A 131 -10.33 -2.09 -10.04
CA PRO A 131 -10.90 -3.42 -10.22
C PRO A 131 -10.88 -3.81 -11.71
N HIS A 132 -10.63 -5.08 -11.99
CA HIS A 132 -10.67 -5.66 -13.34
C HIS A 132 -10.94 -7.16 -13.24
N ASP A 133 -11.69 -7.71 -14.20
CA ASP A 133 -12.20 -9.10 -14.17
C ASP A 133 -11.10 -10.15 -13.99
N GLU A 134 -9.94 -9.96 -14.63
CA GLU A 134 -8.83 -10.93 -14.61
C GLU A 134 -8.13 -11.12 -13.25
N TYR A 135 -8.27 -10.16 -12.34
CA TYR A 135 -7.69 -10.27 -10.99
C TYR A 135 -8.69 -9.86 -9.91
N GLN A 136 -9.98 -9.94 -10.23
CA GLN A 136 -11.06 -9.52 -9.35
C GLN A 136 -11.04 -10.27 -8.01
N GLU A 137 -10.87 -11.60 -8.03
CA GLU A 137 -10.78 -12.40 -6.80
C GLU A 137 -9.67 -11.92 -5.85
N ALA A 138 -8.48 -11.66 -6.40
CA ALA A 138 -7.34 -11.20 -5.61
C ALA A 138 -7.49 -9.73 -5.17
N TYR A 139 -8.24 -8.94 -5.94
CA TYR A 139 -8.59 -7.57 -5.61
C TYR A 139 -9.60 -7.53 -4.46
N ASP A 140 -10.64 -8.36 -4.50
CA ASP A 140 -11.69 -8.44 -3.49
C ASP A 140 -11.13 -8.96 -2.16
N GLU A 141 -10.24 -9.96 -2.18
CA GLU A 141 -9.53 -10.41 -0.97
C GLU A 141 -8.70 -9.27 -0.34
N CYS A 142 -7.98 -8.50 -1.18
CA CYS A 142 -7.24 -7.33 -0.69
C CYS A 142 -8.18 -6.22 -0.20
N LEU A 143 -9.35 -6.07 -0.82
CA LEU A 143 -10.34 -5.07 -0.45
C LEU A 143 -10.91 -5.35 0.93
N GLU A 144 -11.33 -6.60 1.19
CA GLU A 144 -11.86 -7.05 2.47
C GLU A 144 -10.81 -6.86 3.57
N GLU A 145 -9.57 -7.29 3.31
CA GLU A 145 -8.51 -7.12 4.30
C GLU A 145 -8.16 -5.64 4.55
N VAL A 146 -8.20 -4.77 3.54
CA VAL A 146 -7.97 -3.33 3.71
C VAL A 146 -9.13 -2.65 4.45
N GLN A 147 -10.37 -3.06 4.20
CA GLN A 147 -11.54 -2.55 4.93
C GLN A 147 -11.59 -3.06 6.38
N SER A 148 -11.02 -4.23 6.65
CA SER A 148 -10.89 -4.78 8.01
C SER A 148 -9.90 -4.00 8.86
N LEU A 149 -8.98 -3.25 8.24
CA LEU A 149 -8.07 -2.38 8.96
C LEU A 149 -8.85 -1.16 9.47
N PRO A 150 -8.71 -0.82 10.77
CA PRO A 150 -9.41 0.33 11.31
C PRO A 150 -8.93 1.59 10.60
N LEU A 151 -9.88 2.37 10.07
CA LEU A 151 -9.64 3.75 9.69
C LEU A 151 -9.14 4.50 10.94
N PRO A 152 -8.10 5.34 10.83
CA PRO A 152 -7.68 6.18 11.94
C PRO A 152 -8.83 7.16 12.26
N LEU A 153 -9.59 6.85 13.31
CA LEU A 153 -10.52 7.77 13.96
C LEU A 153 -9.75 8.79 14.80
#